data_AF-A0A1B6FCN1-F1
#
_entry.id   AF-A0A1B6FCN1-F1
#
_cell.length_a   1.000
_cell.length_b   1.000
_cell.length_c   1.000
_cell.angle_alpha   90.00
_cell.angle_beta   90.00
_cell.angle_gamma   90.00
#
_symmetry.space_group_name_H-M   'P 1'
#
loop_
_entity.id
_entity.type
_entity.pdbx_description
1 polymer ?
#
loop_
_entity_poly.entity_id
_entity_poly.type
_entity_poly.pdbx_seq_one_letter_code
_entity_poly.pdbx_strand_id
1 'polypeptide(L)'
;SFDLPSRSIITQWLQVDNLKPGVCREVLEKLTLKTKQMTSQEKQVVLMFDEMSLKKFLQYNEKEDMIEGYQDLGHLGRSSDVATHATLFFIRGLMSRWKMPVA
;
A
#
# COMPACT_ATOMS: atom_id res chain seq x y z
N SER A 1 16.67 -31.08 9.54
CA SER A 1 15.70 -30.71 8.51
C SER A 1 14.98 -29.47 9.01
N PHE A 2 14.87 -28.41 8.21
CA PHE A 2 14.04 -27.25 8.57
C PHE A 2 12.65 -27.48 7.98
N ASP A 3 11.64 -27.67 8.83
CA ASP A 3 10.26 -27.91 8.40
C ASP A 3 9.60 -26.58 8.02
N LEU A 4 9.86 -26.14 6.80
CA LEU A 4 9.24 -24.94 6.23
C LEU A 4 8.01 -25.33 5.38
N PRO A 5 6.96 -24.50 5.37
CA PRO A 5 5.80 -24.72 4.52
C PRO A 5 6.18 -24.67 3.04
N SER A 6 5.40 -25.37 2.22
CA SER A 6 5.59 -25.36 0.76
C SER A 6 5.31 -23.99 0.15
N ARG A 7 5.85 -23.74 -1.04
CA ARG A 7 5.59 -22.51 -1.82
C ARG A 7 4.10 -22.21 -1.97
N SER A 8 3.28 -23.24 -2.18
CA SER A 8 1.83 -23.10 -2.34
C SER A 8 1.18 -22.54 -1.07
N ILE A 9 1.57 -23.07 0.10
CA ILE A 9 1.08 -22.60 1.40
C ILE A 9 1.48 -21.15 1.63
N ILE A 10 2.74 -20.80 1.36
CA ILE A 10 3.22 -19.42 1.50
C ILE A 10 2.44 -18.47 0.59
N THR A 11 2.21 -18.86 -0.66
CA THR A 11 1.46 -18.02 -1.62
C THR A 11 0.03 -17.80 -1.16
N GLN A 12 -0.61 -18.85 -0.60
CA GLN A 12 -1.95 -18.76 -0.04
C GLN A 12 -1.99 -17.83 1.19
N TRP A 13 -1.01 -17.90 2.09
CA TRP A 13 -0.93 -17.00 3.25
C TRP A 13 -0.65 -15.55 2.86
N LEU A 14 0.09 -15.33 1.78
CA LEU A 14 0.45 -14.01 1.26
C LEU A 14 -0.61 -13.40 0.32
N GLN A 15 -1.78 -14.02 0.15
CA GLN A 15 -2.88 -13.38 -0.56
C GLN A 15 -3.34 -12.14 0.22
N VAL A 16 -2.79 -10.98 -0.16
CA VAL A 16 -3.16 -9.68 0.38
C VAL A 16 -4.30 -9.13 -0.47
N ASP A 17 -5.52 -9.35 0.00
CA ASP A 17 -6.71 -9.07 -0.80
C ASP A 17 -7.13 -7.58 -0.81
N ASN A 18 -6.54 -6.74 0.04
CA ASN A 18 -7.08 -5.41 0.34
C ASN A 18 -6.15 -4.24 -0.03
N LEU A 19 -5.12 -4.44 -0.86
CA LEU A 19 -4.32 -3.31 -1.36
C LEU A 19 -5.05 -2.66 -2.54
N LYS A 20 -5.88 -1.66 -2.23
CA LYS A 20 -6.62 -0.86 -3.23
C LYS A 20 -6.01 0.55 -3.36
N PRO A 21 -6.17 1.21 -4.51
CA PRO A 21 -5.72 2.59 -4.69
C PRO A 21 -6.28 3.55 -3.65
N GLY A 22 -5.47 4.54 -3.26
CA GLY A 22 -5.80 5.53 -2.26
C GLY A 22 -5.32 5.16 -0.86
N VAL A 23 -5.91 5.79 0.15
CA VAL A 23 -5.43 5.71 1.53
C VAL A 23 -5.78 4.35 2.16
N CYS A 24 -4.76 3.59 2.56
CA CYS A 24 -4.94 2.30 3.24
C CYS A 24 -5.25 2.52 4.73
N ARG A 25 -6.54 2.40 5.08
CA ARG A 25 -7.04 2.63 6.46
C ARG A 25 -6.44 1.64 7.45
N GLU A 26 -6.28 0.38 7.06
CA GLU A 26 -5.72 -0.68 7.90
C GLU A 26 -4.28 -0.35 8.33
N VAL A 27 -3.51 0.30 7.45
CA VAL A 27 -2.15 0.74 7.80
C VAL A 27 -2.20 1.93 8.76
N LEU A 28 -3.13 2.88 8.55
CA LEU A 28 -3.30 4.02 9.47
C LEU A 28 -3.78 3.58 10.87
N GLU A 29 -4.64 2.58 10.96
CA GLU A 29 -5.08 1.99 12.23
C GLU A 29 -3.92 1.33 12.97
N LYS A 30 -3.13 0.51 12.27
CA LYS A 30 -1.91 -0.10 12.82
C LYS A 30 -0.91 0.96 13.26
N LEU A 31 -0.77 2.04 12.49
CA LEU A 31 0.09 3.16 12.85
C LEU A 31 -0.43 3.85 14.13
N THR A 32 -1.74 4.05 14.24
CA THR A 32 -2.37 4.63 15.44
C THR A 32 -2.07 3.80 16.67
N LEU A 33 -2.16 2.47 16.59
CA LEU A 33 -1.78 1.56 17.69
C LEU A 33 -0.30 1.70 18.05
N LYS A 34 0.59 1.75 17.05
CA LYS A 34 2.03 1.93 17.27
C LYS A 34 2.33 3.27 17.95
N THR A 35 1.65 4.35 17.57
CA THR A 35 1.89 5.68 18.15
C THR A 35 1.51 5.78 19.63
N LYS A 36 0.66 4.89 20.15
CA LYS A 36 0.34 4.84 21.58
C LYS A 36 1.56 4.51 22.45
N GLN A 37 2.52 3.78 21.90
CA GLN A 37 3.76 3.39 22.59
C GLN A 37 4.93 4.33 22.28
N MET A 38 4.73 5.34 21.42
CA MET A 38 5.77 6.29 21.03
C MET A 38 5.85 7.48 21.97
N THR A 39 7.06 7.94 22.21
CA THR A 39 7.34 9.24 22.84
C THR A 39 6.93 10.40 21.92
N SER A 40 6.79 11.61 22.48
CA SER A 40 6.47 12.81 21.69
C SER A 40 7.50 13.10 20.60
N GLN A 41 8.77 12.77 20.84
CA GLN A 41 9.85 12.96 19.87
C GLN A 41 9.75 11.96 18.71
N GLU A 42 9.36 10.71 18.99
CA GLU A 42 9.20 9.67 17.96
C GLU A 42 7.96 9.88 17.08
N LYS A 43 6.97 10.63 17.58
CA LYS A 43 5.77 11.05 16.83
C LYS A 43 6.06 12.16 15.83
N GLN A 44 7.24 12.80 15.88
CA GLN A 44 7.63 13.77 14.87
C GLN A 44 7.92 13.05 13.56
N VAL A 45 7.08 13.31 12.56
CA VAL A 45 7.11 12.64 11.26
C VAL A 45 7.05 13.65 10.12
N VAL A 46 7.47 13.19 8.95
CA VAL A 46 7.25 13.87 7.67
C VAL A 46 6.39 12.98 6.78
N LEU A 47 5.50 13.63 6.04
CA LEU A 47 4.81 13.03 4.90
C LEU A 47 5.69 13.22 3.68
N MET A 48 6.11 12.13 3.06
CA MET A 48 6.84 12.11 1.80
C MET A 48 5.94 11.51 0.74
N PHE A 49 6.11 11.93 -0.51
CA PHE A 49 5.48 11.28 -1.64
C PHE A 49 6.54 10.95 -2.69
N ASP A 50 6.26 9.93 -3.49
CA ASP A 50 7.07 9.51 -4.63
C ASP A 50 6.14 9.11 -5.78
N GLU A 51 6.64 9.21 -7.01
CA GLU A 51 5.91 8.83 -8.21
C GLU A 51 6.73 7.84 -9.04
N MET A 52 6.12 6.71 -9.36
CA MET A 52 6.76 5.62 -10.10
C MET A 52 6.08 5.41 -11.44
N SER A 53 6.84 5.46 -12.53
CA SER A 53 6.31 5.14 -13.86
C SER A 53 5.92 3.66 -13.96
N LEU A 54 4.74 3.41 -14.53
CA LEU A 54 4.17 2.10 -14.77
C LEU A 54 4.23 1.75 -16.25
N LYS A 55 4.31 0.44 -16.54
CA LYS A 55 4.02 -0.06 -17.87
C LYS A 55 2.52 0.01 -18.11
N LYS A 56 2.12 0.69 -19.19
CA LYS A 56 0.72 0.70 -19.64
C LYS A 56 0.27 -0.73 -19.97
N PHE A 57 -0.69 -1.24 -19.21
CA PHE A 57 -1.21 -2.59 -19.36
C PHE A 57 -2.61 -2.66 -18.74
N LEU A 58 -3.53 -3.36 -19.41
CA LEU A 58 -4.86 -3.62 -18.90
C LEU A 58 -5.02 -5.12 -18.70
N GLN A 59 -5.54 -5.52 -17.54
CA GLN A 59 -5.74 -6.93 -17.19
C GLN A 59 -7.11 -7.10 -16.54
N TYR A 60 -7.85 -8.11 -16.94
CA TYR A 60 -9.07 -8.47 -16.23
C TYR A 60 -8.71 -9.27 -14.96
N ASN A 61 -9.15 -8.76 -13.81
CA ASN A 61 -9.06 -9.44 -12.53
C ASN A 61 -10.41 -10.13 -12.23
N GLU A 62 -10.43 -11.46 -12.41
CA GLU A 62 -11.62 -12.30 -12.20
C GLU A 62 -12.15 -12.26 -10.76
N LYS A 63 -11.28 -12.06 -9.77
CA LYS A 63 -11.67 -12.05 -8.36
C LYS A 63 -12.53 -10.84 -8.01
N GLU A 64 -12.22 -9.70 -8.62
CA GLU A 64 -12.84 -8.41 -8.36
C GLU A 64 -13.83 -8.00 -9.46
N ASP A 65 -14.01 -8.86 -10.47
CA ASP A 65 -14.82 -8.60 -11.68
C ASP A 65 -14.52 -7.21 -12.28
N MET A 66 -13.22 -6.93 -12.46
CA MET A 66 -12.76 -5.58 -12.80
C MET A 66 -11.54 -5.60 -13.72
N ILE A 67 -11.52 -4.72 -14.71
CA ILE A 67 -10.32 -4.47 -15.51
C ILE A 67 -9.37 -3.59 -14.68
N GLU A 68 -8.18 -4.05 -14.38
CA GLU A 68 -7.08 -3.31 -13.74
C GLU A 68 -6.25 -2.54 -14.77
N GLY A 69 -5.51 -1.52 -14.31
CA GLY A 69 -4.59 -0.73 -15.13
C GLY A 69 -5.13 0.60 -15.66
N TYR A 70 -6.40 0.91 -15.42
CA TYR A 70 -6.91 2.28 -15.55
C TYR A 70 -6.50 3.16 -14.38
N GLN A 71 -6.47 4.46 -14.60
CA GLN A 71 -6.24 5.46 -13.56
C GLN A 71 -7.32 5.36 -12.49
N ASP A 72 -6.86 5.17 -11.26
CA ASP A 72 -7.70 5.01 -10.08
C ASP A 72 -7.07 5.81 -8.94
N LEU A 73 -7.79 6.82 -8.46
CA LEU A 73 -7.38 7.70 -7.36
C LEU A 73 -8.09 7.31 -6.05
N GLY A 74 -8.57 6.07 -5.96
CA GLY A 74 -9.33 5.54 -4.84
C GLY A 74 -10.64 6.29 -4.66
N HIS A 75 -10.85 6.88 -3.48
CA HIS A 75 -12.07 7.62 -3.15
C HIS A 75 -12.32 8.85 -4.04
N LEU A 76 -11.30 9.38 -4.72
CA LEU A 76 -11.44 10.49 -5.67
C LEU A 76 -12.00 10.05 -7.02
N GLY A 77 -12.17 8.75 -7.21
CA GLY A 77 -12.78 8.16 -8.38
C GLY A 77 -11.77 7.58 -9.36
N ARG A 78 -12.35 7.05 -10.43
CA ARG A 78 -11.67 6.26 -11.45
C ARG A 78 -12.05 6.79 -12.83
N SER A 79 -11.09 6.86 -13.74
CA SER A 79 -11.31 7.26 -15.13
C SER A 79 -11.07 6.08 -16.09
N SER A 80 -11.42 6.26 -17.36
CA SER A 80 -11.10 5.32 -18.43
C SER A 80 -9.70 5.52 -19.03
N ASP A 81 -8.88 6.41 -18.45
CA ASP A 81 -7.52 6.64 -18.90
C ASP A 81 -6.59 5.54 -18.40
N VAL A 82 -5.64 5.10 -19.21
CA VAL A 82 -4.67 4.08 -18.79
C VAL A 82 -3.66 4.69 -17.81
N ALA A 83 -3.50 4.05 -16.65
CA ALA A 83 -2.53 4.49 -15.65
C ALA A 83 -1.10 4.43 -16.21
N THR A 84 -0.36 5.52 -16.01
CA THR A 84 1.03 5.64 -16.45
C THR A 84 2.01 5.77 -15.30
N HIS A 85 1.51 6.15 -14.14
CA HIS A 85 2.29 6.36 -12.94
C HIS A 85 1.48 5.89 -11.72
N ALA A 86 2.19 5.47 -10.68
CA ALA A 86 1.66 5.25 -9.35
C ALA A 86 2.24 6.32 -8.41
N THR A 87 1.37 6.99 -7.67
CA THR A 87 1.77 7.89 -6.59
C THR A 87 1.76 7.13 -5.28
N LEU A 88 2.84 7.22 -4.51
CA LEU A 88 2.99 6.58 -3.20
C LEU A 88 3.23 7.64 -2.14
N PHE A 89 2.55 7.53 -1.02
CA PHE A 89 2.74 8.38 0.16
C PHE A 89 3.32 7.57 1.30
N PHE A 90 4.33 8.12 1.96
CA PHE A 90 5.01 7.51 3.09
C PHE A 90 5.01 8.45 4.29
N ILE A 91 4.73 7.91 5.47
CA ILE A 91 5.03 8.58 6.73
C ILE A 91 6.40 8.11 7.19
N ARG A 92 7.31 9.04 7.48
CA ARG A 92 8.67 8.75 7.98
C ARG A 92 8.96 9.50 9.27
N GLY A 93 9.52 8.81 10.26
CA GLY A 93 10.01 9.43 11.49
C GLY A 93 11.18 10.38 11.23
N LEU A 94 11.14 11.56 11.83
CA LEU A 94 12.24 12.53 11.79
C LEU A 94 13.36 12.14 12.74
N MET A 95 12.98 11.88 14.00
CA MET A 95 13.92 11.57 15.08
C MET A 95 14.10 10.07 15.29
N SER A 96 13.31 9.24 14.59
CA SER A 96 13.33 7.78 14.68
C SER A 96 13.35 7.15 13.29
N ARG A 97 14.14 6.07 13.12
CA ARG A 97 14.33 5.41 11.82
C ARG A 97 13.20 4.43 11.52
N TRP A 98 12.06 4.93 11.08
CA TRP A 98 10.98 4.12 10.52
C TRP A 98 10.29 4.85 9.36
N LYS A 99 9.73 4.07 8.43
CA LYS A 99 8.87 4.56 7.35
C LYS A 99 7.72 3.59 7.14
N MET A 100 6.56 4.08 6.73
CA MET A 100 5.38 3.28 6.45
C MET A 100 4.65 3.85 5.21
N PRO A 101 4.37 3.05 4.17
CA PRO A 101 3.50 3.48 3.07
C PRO A 101 2.06 3.64 3.60
N VAL A 102 1.35 4.68 3.20
CA VAL A 102 -0.01 4.98 3.68
C VAL A 102 -1.01 5.20 2.56
N ALA A 103 -0.56 5.50 1.34
CA ALA A 103 -1.36 5.61 0.14
C ALA A 103 -0.49 5.36 -1.10
#